data_AF-A0A1A8RAJ0-F1
#
_entry.id   AF-A0A1A8RAJ0-F1
#
_cell.length_a   1.000
_cell.length_b   1.000
_cell.length_c   1.000
_cell.angle_alpha   90.00
_cell.angle_beta   90.00
_cell.angle_gamma   90.00
#
_symmetry.space_group_name_H-M   'P 1'
#
loop_
_entity.id
_entity.type
_entity.pdbx_description
1 polymer ?
#
loop_
_entity_poly.entity_id
_entity_poly.type
_entity_poly.pdbx_seq_one_letter_code
_entity_poly.pdbx_strand_id
1 'polypeptide(L)'
;MTCMCVDGVTTCSDVHCLSPCVNFISVPGECCPVCADCVFEGKVYGPGDSFHPADDPCQICTCEVMPDGEQHLKCYRKQCPSLVDCPKSNILFSGPESCCPVCAQPLTNCTNTLIGNEVLATDDPCFTCQ
;
A
#
# COMPACT_ATOMS: atom_id res chain seq x y z
N MET A 1 -20.66 1.59 -23.70
CA MET A 1 -21.93 2.03 -24.33
C MET A 1 -23.07 1.40 -23.55
N THR A 2 -23.81 2.20 -22.81
CA THR A 2 -24.95 1.73 -22.00
C THR A 2 -26.20 2.32 -22.63
N CYS A 3 -27.15 1.46 -23.00
CA CYS A 3 -28.41 1.89 -23.60
C CYS A 3 -29.57 1.48 -22.69
N MET A 4 -30.52 2.38 -22.51
CA MET A 4 -31.75 2.15 -21.79
C MET A 4 -32.94 2.33 -22.74
N CYS A 5 -33.93 1.46 -22.66
CA CYS A 5 -35.16 1.56 -23.43
C CYS A 5 -36.33 1.82 -22.49
N VAL A 6 -37.06 2.92 -22.73
CA VAL A 6 -38.25 3.30 -21.97
C VAL A 6 -39.34 3.69 -22.97
N ASP A 7 -40.51 3.06 -22.87
CA ASP A 7 -41.68 3.30 -23.73
C ASP A 7 -41.39 3.29 -25.24
N GLY A 8 -40.51 2.39 -25.69
CA GLY A 8 -40.14 2.25 -27.09
C GLY A 8 -39.11 3.26 -27.59
N VAL A 9 -38.61 4.14 -26.71
CA VAL A 9 -37.51 5.07 -27.01
C VAL A 9 -36.21 4.53 -26.41
N THR A 10 -35.21 4.35 -27.28
CA THR A 10 -33.86 3.92 -26.87
C THR A 10 -32.97 5.15 -26.66
N THR A 11 -32.41 5.27 -25.47
CA THR A 11 -31.44 6.31 -25.11
C THR A 11 -30.11 5.66 -24.83
N CYS A 12 -29.07 6.03 -25.57
CA CYS A 12 -27.71 5.55 -25.35
C CYS A 12 -26.83 6.69 -24.86
N SER A 13 -25.95 6.41 -23.91
CA SER A 13 -24.90 7.32 -23.50
C SER A 13 -23.54 6.77 -23.93
N ASP A 14 -22.77 7.64 -24.59
CA ASP A 14 -21.37 7.40 -24.89
C ASP A 14 -20.50 7.95 -23.77
N VAL A 15 -19.56 7.12 -23.32
CA VAL A 15 -18.57 7.52 -22.33
C VAL A 15 -17.42 8.19 -23.07
N HIS A 16 -17.26 9.50 -22.88
CA HIS A 16 -16.10 10.24 -23.35
C HIS A 16 -15.09 10.36 -22.21
N CYS A 17 -13.96 9.68 -22.35
CA CYS A 17 -12.87 9.73 -21.39
C CYS A 17 -12.01 10.98 -21.65
N LEU A 18 -11.74 11.75 -20.60
CA LEU A 18 -10.77 12.85 -20.61
C LEU A 18 -9.49 12.35 -19.96
N SER A 19 -8.45 12.07 -20.73
CA SER A 19 -7.15 11.61 -20.21
C SER A 19 -6.11 12.74 -20.32
N PRO A 20 -5.66 13.33 -19.20
CA PRO A 20 -4.70 14.44 -19.20
C PRO A 20 -3.23 14.00 -19.40
N CYS A 21 -2.96 12.70 -19.44
CA CYS A 21 -1.63 12.10 -19.46
C CYS A 21 -1.20 11.68 -20.87
N VAL A 22 0.11 11.79 -21.13
CA VAL A 22 0.72 11.48 -22.44
C VAL A 22 0.78 9.97 -22.70
N ASN A 23 1.03 9.19 -21.65
CA ASN A 23 1.08 7.73 -21.72
C ASN A 23 -0.16 7.14 -21.05
N PHE A 24 -0.85 6.26 -21.76
CA PHE A 24 -2.03 5.57 -21.24
C PHE A 24 -2.04 4.11 -21.66
N ILE A 25 -2.64 3.25 -20.84
CA ILE A 25 -2.93 1.85 -21.19
C ILE A 25 -4.42 1.56 -21.15
N SER A 26 -4.87 0.62 -21.97
CA SER A 26 -6.21 0.05 -21.90
C SER A 26 -6.20 -1.20 -21.02
N VAL A 27 -6.90 -1.17 -19.88
CA VAL A 27 -7.03 -2.31 -18.96
C VAL A 27 -8.28 -3.12 -19.32
N PRO A 28 -8.22 -4.46 -19.44
CA PRO A 28 -9.40 -5.28 -19.69
C PRO A 28 -10.47 -5.09 -18.59
N GLY A 29 -11.69 -4.75 -18.98
CA GLY A 29 -12.81 -4.51 -18.05
C GLY A 29 -13.01 -3.04 -17.66
N GLU A 30 -12.01 -2.18 -17.88
CA GLU A 30 -12.13 -0.74 -17.67
C GLU A 30 -12.72 -0.06 -18.92
N CYS A 31 -13.60 0.91 -18.72
CA CYS A 31 -14.22 1.67 -19.82
C CYS A 31 -13.31 2.79 -20.34
N CYS A 32 -12.42 3.33 -19.51
CA CYS A 32 -11.51 4.41 -19.86
C CYS A 32 -10.05 3.95 -19.73
N PRO A 33 -9.14 4.44 -20.60
CA PRO A 33 -7.72 4.17 -20.44
C PRO A 33 -7.21 4.86 -19.17
N VAL A 34 -6.29 4.19 -18.48
CA VAL A 34 -5.61 4.72 -17.29
C VAL A 34 -4.24 5.23 -17.69
N CYS A 35 -3.72 6.22 -16.97
CA CYS A 35 -2.36 6.70 -17.22
C CYS A 35 -1.35 5.58 -16.97
N ALA A 36 -0.40 5.42 -17.89
CA ALA A 36 0.66 4.43 -17.82
C ALA A 36 1.83 5.05 -17.06
N ASP A 37 1.82 4.86 -15.75
CA ASP A 37 2.63 5.65 -14.84
C ASP A 37 3.95 4.93 -14.53
N CYS A 38 3.87 3.83 -13.79
CA CYS A 38 4.99 2.92 -13.56
C CYS A 38 4.69 1.53 -14.14
N VAL A 39 5.66 0.95 -14.86
CA VAL A 39 5.57 -0.43 -15.35
C VAL A 39 6.60 -1.30 -14.65
N PHE A 40 6.14 -2.36 -13.99
CA PHE A 40 6.99 -3.37 -13.37
C PHE A 40 6.51 -4.76 -13.77
N GLU A 41 7.42 -5.55 -14.36
CA GLU A 41 7.14 -6.91 -14.88
C GLU A 41 5.91 -7.00 -15.81
N GLY A 42 5.67 -5.95 -16.60
CA GLY A 42 4.54 -5.91 -17.54
C GLY A 42 3.20 -5.56 -16.90
N LYS A 43 3.16 -5.33 -15.58
CA LYS A 43 2.00 -4.77 -14.89
C LYS A 43 2.16 -3.27 -14.71
N VAL A 44 1.05 -2.54 -14.85
CA VAL A 44 1.00 -1.09 -14.69
C VAL A 44 0.50 -0.76 -13.30
N TYR A 45 1.14 0.24 -12.69
CA TYR A 45 0.86 0.77 -11.37
C TYR A 45 0.63 2.27 -11.50
N GLY A 46 -0.47 2.76 -10.94
CA GLY A 46 -0.82 4.18 -10.88
C GLY A 46 -0.06 4.95 -9.80
N PRO A 47 -0.28 6.26 -9.68
CA PRO A 47 0.43 7.09 -8.72
C PRO A 47 0.01 6.73 -7.30
N GLY A 48 0.98 6.47 -6.43
CA GLY A 48 0.76 6.04 -5.05
C GLY A 48 0.51 4.54 -4.89
N ASP A 49 0.35 3.79 -5.98
CA ASP A 49 0.20 2.33 -5.90
C ASP A 49 1.46 1.72 -5.30
N SER A 50 1.25 0.84 -4.32
CA SER A 50 2.30 0.12 -3.61
C SER A 50 2.08 -1.38 -3.72
N PHE A 51 3.15 -2.14 -3.97
CA PHE A 51 3.09 -3.59 -4.14
C PHE A 51 4.36 -4.28 -3.64
N HIS A 52 4.24 -5.60 -3.44
CA HIS A 52 5.32 -6.50 -3.05
C HIS A 52 5.78 -7.32 -4.26
N PRO A 53 6.97 -7.04 -4.83
CA PRO A 53 7.52 -7.83 -5.93
C PRO A 53 7.72 -9.29 -5.53
N ALA A 54 7.36 -10.23 -6.43
CA ALA A 54 7.53 -11.67 -6.23
C ALA A 54 6.95 -12.20 -4.90
N ASP A 55 5.93 -11.54 -4.35
CA ASP A 55 5.34 -11.82 -3.04
C ASP A 55 6.35 -11.77 -1.87
N ASP A 56 7.45 -11.01 -2.00
CA ASP A 56 8.39 -10.76 -0.90
C ASP A 56 7.82 -9.69 0.05
N PRO A 57 7.39 -10.05 1.28
CA PRO A 57 6.78 -9.11 2.22
C PRO A 57 7.76 -8.02 2.68
N CYS A 58 9.07 -8.23 2.51
CA CYS A 58 10.10 -7.27 2.87
C CYS A 58 10.44 -6.28 1.77
N GLN A 59 10.06 -6.53 0.53
CA GLN A 59 10.30 -5.59 -0.56
C GLN A 59 9.02 -4.84 -0.88
N ILE A 60 9.08 -3.52 -0.85
CA ILE A 60 7.95 -2.65 -1.16
C ILE A 60 8.38 -1.74 -2.30
N CYS A 61 7.59 -1.70 -3.36
CA CYS A 61 7.75 -0.76 -4.46
C CYS A 61 6.52 0.13 -4.53
N THR A 62 6.76 1.43 -4.65
CA THR A 62 5.71 2.44 -4.77
C THR A 62 5.96 3.27 -6.02
N CYS A 63 4.91 3.52 -6.80
CA CYS A 63 4.99 4.47 -7.91
C CYS A 63 4.82 5.90 -7.37
N GLU A 64 5.90 6.68 -7.30
CA GLU A 64 5.89 8.04 -6.77
C GLU A 64 6.09 9.06 -7.90
N VAL A 65 5.42 10.21 -7.78
CA VAL A 65 5.70 11.38 -8.62
C VAL A 65 6.92 12.07 -8.04
N MET A 66 8.01 12.11 -8.80
CA MET A 66 9.26 12.73 -8.39
C MET A 66 9.20 14.26 -8.56
N PRO A 67 10.11 15.02 -7.93
CA PRO A 67 10.11 16.49 -7.99
C PRO A 67 10.29 17.07 -9.40
N ASP A 68 10.79 16.27 -10.34
CA ASP A 68 10.91 16.58 -11.77
C ASP A 68 9.56 16.49 -12.51
N GLY A 69 8.50 16.02 -11.85
CA GLY A 69 7.17 15.82 -12.42
C GLY A 69 7.03 14.50 -13.18
N GLU A 70 8.06 13.67 -13.22
CA GLU A 70 8.03 12.35 -13.82
C GLU A 70 7.68 11.29 -12.77
N GLN A 71 7.10 10.18 -13.23
CA GLN A 71 6.73 9.07 -12.35
C GLN A 71 7.82 8.02 -12.32
N HIS A 72 8.29 7.70 -11.13
CA HIS A 72 9.35 6.73 -10.92
C HIS A 72 8.92 5.64 -9.94
N LEU A 73 9.35 4.42 -10.26
CA LEU A 73 9.20 3.29 -9.36
C LEU A 73 10.26 3.40 -8.26
N LYS A 74 9.83 3.59 -7.03
CA LYS A 74 10.71 3.63 -5.86
C LYS A 74 10.53 2.37 -5.04
N CYS A 75 11.56 1.54 -5.05
CA CYS A 75 11.60 0.30 -4.30
C CYS A 75 12.54 0.41 -3.10
N TYR A 76 12.09 -0.10 -1.96
CA TYR A 76 12.92 -0.23 -0.77
C TYR A 76 12.69 -1.58 -0.11
N ARG A 77 13.71 -2.03 0.64
CA ARG A 77 13.61 -3.24 1.46
C ARG A 77 13.41 -2.83 2.91
N LYS A 78 12.33 -3.30 3.53
CA LYS A 78 12.04 -3.11 4.95
C LYS A 78 13.16 -3.74 5.77
N GLN A 79 13.80 -2.94 6.60
CA GLN A 79 14.76 -3.42 7.58
C GLN A 79 14.01 -3.78 8.85
N CYS A 80 14.27 -4.97 9.39
CA CYS A 80 13.61 -5.42 10.61
C CYS A 80 14.28 -4.84 11.85
N PRO A 81 13.50 -4.52 12.89
CA PRO A 81 14.04 -4.04 14.15
C PRO A 81 14.91 -5.11 14.80
N SER A 82 15.99 -4.66 15.46
CA SER A 82 16.82 -5.55 16.26
C SER A 82 16.10 -5.86 17.57
N LEU A 83 15.75 -7.13 17.79
CA LEU A 83 15.05 -7.58 18.99
C LEU A 83 16.05 -7.93 20.12
N VAL A 84 16.90 -6.97 20.50
CA VAL A 84 18.02 -7.18 21.45
C VAL A 84 17.53 -7.64 22.83
N ASP A 85 16.40 -7.11 23.30
CA ASP A 85 15.82 -7.43 24.61
C ASP A 85 14.72 -8.51 24.55
N CYS A 86 14.52 -9.14 23.38
CA CYS A 86 13.56 -10.24 23.27
C CYS A 86 14.27 -11.58 23.48
N PRO A 87 13.84 -12.40 24.46
CA PRO A 87 14.32 -13.77 24.58
C PRO A 87 14.06 -14.54 23.29
N LYS A 88 15.06 -15.29 22.79
CA LYS A 88 14.94 -16.05 21.53
C LYS A 88 13.72 -16.99 21.49
N SER A 89 13.28 -17.49 22.64
CA SER A 89 12.09 -18.34 22.79
C SER A 89 10.77 -17.63 22.49
N ASN A 90 10.76 -16.29 22.57
CA ASN A 90 9.57 -15.45 22.45
C ASN A 90 9.55 -14.69 21.12
N ILE A 91 10.51 -14.95 20.23
CA ILE A 91 10.50 -14.40 18.88
C ILE A 91 9.55 -15.24 18.03
N LEU A 92 8.52 -14.59 17.48
CA LEU A 92 7.52 -15.18 16.61
C LEU A 92 7.70 -14.69 15.18
N PHE A 93 7.52 -15.60 14.25
CA PHE A 93 7.41 -15.30 12.83
C PHE A 93 5.94 -15.43 12.44
N SER A 94 5.29 -14.32 12.08
CA SER A 94 3.85 -14.24 11.83
C SER A 94 3.42 -14.89 10.50
N GLY A 95 4.27 -15.71 9.89
CA GLY A 95 4.00 -16.42 8.66
C GLY A 95 4.60 -15.77 7.41
N PRO A 96 4.32 -16.34 6.22
CA PRO A 96 4.97 -15.97 4.95
C PRO A 96 4.63 -14.56 4.46
N GLU A 97 3.53 -13.95 4.92
CA GLU A 97 3.12 -12.59 4.56
C GLU A 97 3.76 -11.52 5.48
N SER A 98 4.51 -11.93 6.49
CA SER A 98 5.17 -11.01 7.43
C SER A 98 6.66 -10.87 7.13
N CYS A 99 7.13 -9.64 6.93
CA CYS A 99 8.55 -9.40 6.70
C CYS A 99 9.40 -9.60 7.97
N CYS A 100 8.90 -9.12 9.10
CA CYS A 100 9.69 -9.01 10.33
C CYS A 100 9.12 -9.87 11.45
N PRO A 101 10.00 -10.53 12.22
CA PRO A 101 9.56 -11.23 13.42
C PRO A 101 9.10 -10.23 14.47
N VAL A 102 8.20 -10.69 15.34
CA VAL A 102 7.67 -9.92 16.46
C VAL A 102 8.02 -10.62 17.77
N CYS A 103 8.15 -9.86 18.85
CA CYS A 103 8.29 -10.46 20.18
C CYS A 103 6.87 -10.77 20.71
N ALA A 104 6.61 -12.02 21.08
CA ALA A 104 5.32 -12.52 21.59
C ALA A 104 4.82 -11.80 22.85
N GLN A 105 5.75 -11.19 23.59
CA GLN A 105 5.45 -10.53 24.86
C GLN A 105 5.51 -9.01 24.67
N PRO A 106 4.56 -8.25 25.23
CA PRO A 106 4.72 -6.80 25.36
C PRO A 106 6.03 -6.56 26.13
N LEU A 107 6.96 -5.82 25.52
CA LEU A 107 8.30 -5.58 26.09
C LEU A 107 8.30 -4.65 27.31
N THR A 108 7.15 -4.33 27.89
CA THR A 108 7.07 -3.61 29.15
C THR A 108 5.79 -3.97 29.87
N ASN A 109 5.93 -4.55 31.07
CA ASN A 109 4.94 -4.29 32.11
C ASN A 109 4.93 -2.76 32.29
N CYS A 110 3.78 -2.11 32.11
CA CYS A 110 3.63 -0.72 32.52
C CYS A 110 3.94 -0.63 34.02
N THR A 111 5.15 -0.22 34.37
CA THR A 111 5.56 0.04 35.75
C THR A 111 5.25 1.50 36.08
N ASN A 112 4.98 1.80 37.36
CA ASN A 112 4.69 3.16 37.84
C ASN A 112 5.77 4.21 37.48
N THR A 113 6.94 3.76 37.03
CA THR A 113 8.07 4.59 36.58
C THR A 113 7.89 5.17 35.17
N LEU A 114 6.94 4.65 34.39
CA LEU A 114 6.66 5.07 33.00
C LEU A 114 5.43 5.98 32.88
N ILE A 115 4.79 6.31 33.99
CA ILE A 115 3.65 7.24 34.05
C ILE A 115 4.14 8.64 33.66
N GLY A 116 3.64 9.19 32.55
CA GLY A 116 3.95 10.55 32.09
C GLY A 116 5.01 10.65 30.97
N ASN A 117 5.51 9.52 30.44
CA ASN A 117 6.36 9.55 29.24
C ASN A 117 5.50 9.46 27.97
N GLU A 118 5.70 10.38 27.02
CA GLU A 118 5.14 10.29 25.67
C GLU A 118 5.91 9.24 24.88
N VAL A 119 5.31 8.06 24.73
CA VAL A 119 5.81 7.04 23.81
C VAL A 119 5.24 7.37 22.43
N LEU A 120 6.11 7.60 21.45
CA LEU A 120 5.72 7.89 20.07
C LEU A 120 4.82 6.76 19.55
N ALA A 121 3.53 7.05 19.45
CA ALA A 121 2.52 6.15 18.93
C ALA A 121 2.84 5.86 17.46
N THR A 122 3.25 4.63 17.15
CA THR A 122 3.21 4.14 15.78
C THR A 122 1.75 3.90 15.43
N ASP A 123 1.08 4.89 14.83
CA ASP A 123 -0.20 4.83 14.08
C ASP A 123 -1.21 3.71 14.45
N ASP A 124 -1.48 3.48 15.74
CA ASP A 124 -2.47 2.50 16.19
C ASP A 124 -3.51 3.16 17.11
N PRO A 125 -4.77 3.33 16.65
CA PRO A 125 -5.83 3.96 17.44
C PRO A 125 -6.37 3.09 18.60
N CYS A 126 -5.78 1.93 18.90
CA CYS A 126 -6.24 1.04 19.97
C CYS A 126 -5.56 1.23 21.35
N PHE A 127 -4.60 2.15 21.48
CA PHE A 127 -3.89 2.35 22.75
C PHE A 127 -4.10 3.75 23.32
N THR A 128 -5.07 3.87 24.24
CA THR A 128 -5.13 4.98 25.19
C THR A 128 -4.88 4.43 26.59
N CYS A 129 -3.86 4.98 27.27
CA CYS A 129 -3.68 4.74 28.71
C CYS A 129 -4.77 5.52 29.46
N GLN A 130 -5.55 4.85 30.30
CA GLN A 130 -6.47 5.46 31.27
C GLN A 130 -5.84 5.45 32.67
#